data_AF-A0A2H8TE21-F1
#
_entry.id   AF-A0A2H8TE21-F1
#
_cell.length_a   1.000
_cell.length_b   1.000
_cell.length_c   1.000
_cell.angle_alpha   90.00
_cell.angle_beta   90.00
_cell.angle_gamma   90.00
#
_symmetry.space_group_name_H-M   'P 1'
#
loop_
_entity.id
_entity.type
_entity.pdbx_description
1 polymer ?
#
loop_
_entity_poly.entity_id
_entity_poly.type
_entity_poly.pdbx_seq_one_letter_code
_entity_poly.pdbx_strand_id
1 'polypeptide(L)'
;MADHKEEIVISGIGGLFPESNNVTELSDLLFNKMNGITIDSRRWKPNYLGAINGTGKIKNIEKFDSTFFSVHPKLCQVMDDLTKLSLERSIEAIIDAGLSPSDLYGTNTGVFMGSYISEAEMAILACLKSTSFSMLGHSRTMQANRLSFILNLTGPSFAHDGGWICGSNSLIKAKEMLECGLISSALVGVANLVEQPEIQFLHQGLNRLNKNAQTKPFSADADGYNRSEACIVFYLQRASEAKRSYGTLLNVKSMHFGNHSGHLLNHDGKHFKSLLLDSYKEANIDPATVDFIEAHGSGIKVILNKNEY
;
A
#
# COMPACT_ATOMS: atom_id res chain seq x y z
N MET A 1 34.42 -16.59 9.16
CA MET A 1 33.02 -17.07 9.18
C MET A 1 32.28 -16.12 8.26
N ALA A 2 31.62 -16.62 7.22
CA ALA A 2 30.77 -15.75 6.41
C ALA A 2 29.65 -15.26 7.35
N ASP A 3 29.52 -13.95 7.52
CA ASP A 3 28.37 -13.37 8.22
C ASP A 3 27.12 -13.86 7.51
N HIS A 4 26.42 -14.81 8.11
CA HIS A 4 25.11 -15.22 7.61
C HIS A 4 24.17 -14.03 7.87
N LYS A 5 23.93 -13.26 6.82
CA LYS A 5 22.95 -12.18 6.85
C LYS A 5 21.60 -12.79 7.23
N GLU A 6 21.06 -12.35 8.35
CA GLU A 6 19.86 -12.95 8.90
C GLU A 6 18.66 -12.72 7.98
N GLU A 7 17.91 -13.78 7.70
CA GLU A 7 16.78 -13.72 6.79
C GLU A 7 15.65 -12.87 7.38
N ILE A 8 15.03 -12.04 6.54
CA ILE A 8 13.87 -11.24 6.92
C ILE A 8 12.62 -11.89 6.36
N VAL A 9 11.64 -12.14 7.22
CA VAL A 9 10.39 -12.81 6.88
C VAL A 9 9.19 -11.88 7.07
N ILE A 10 8.16 -12.09 6.26
CA ILE A 10 6.82 -11.57 6.54
C ILE A 10 6.18 -12.52 7.54
N SER A 11 6.06 -12.10 8.80
CA SER A 11 5.53 -12.95 9.87
C SER A 11 4.05 -12.74 10.15
N GLY A 12 3.50 -11.58 9.80
CA GLY A 12 2.07 -11.26 9.99
C GLY A 12 1.51 -10.34 8.92
N ILE A 13 0.22 -10.49 8.62
CA ILE A 13 -0.49 -9.70 7.61
C ILE A 13 -1.82 -9.20 8.17
N GLY A 14 -2.04 -7.89 8.11
CA GLY A 14 -3.34 -7.26 8.28
C GLY A 14 -3.77 -6.61 6.97
N GLY A 15 -5.06 -6.67 6.63
CA GLY A 15 -5.52 -6.14 5.35
C GLY A 15 -7.01 -5.86 5.26
N LEU A 16 -7.39 -4.88 4.45
CA LEU A 16 -8.75 -4.49 4.13
C LEU A 16 -8.83 -4.13 2.65
N PHE A 17 -9.76 -4.72 1.91
CA PHE A 17 -9.76 -4.71 0.44
C PHE A 17 -11.17 -4.45 -0.12
N PRO A 18 -11.32 -4.25 -1.44
CA PRO A 18 -12.63 -4.12 -2.06
C PRO A 18 -13.50 -5.34 -1.76
N GLU A 19 -14.71 -5.10 -1.26
CA GLU A 19 -15.66 -6.15 -0.89
C GLU A 19 -15.15 -7.22 0.11
N SER A 20 -14.04 -6.98 0.80
CA SER A 20 -13.41 -7.97 1.69
C SER A 20 -12.85 -7.32 2.96
N ASN A 21 -13.34 -7.72 4.13
CA ASN A 21 -12.97 -7.10 5.40
C ASN A 21 -11.60 -7.55 5.96
N ASN A 22 -11.00 -8.60 5.40
CA ASN A 22 -9.74 -9.18 5.83
C ASN A 22 -9.11 -10.02 4.70
N VAL A 23 -7.91 -10.56 4.95
CA VAL A 23 -7.17 -11.41 3.99
C VAL A 23 -7.93 -12.70 3.66
N THR A 24 -8.68 -13.28 4.61
CA THR A 24 -9.48 -14.48 4.39
C THR A 24 -10.64 -14.21 3.43
N GLU A 25 -11.41 -13.13 3.66
CA GLU A 25 -12.48 -12.72 2.74
C GLU A 25 -11.92 -12.39 1.34
N LEU A 26 -10.73 -11.78 1.26
CA LEU A 26 -10.07 -11.52 -0.03
C LEU A 26 -9.72 -12.85 -0.73
N SER A 27 -9.15 -13.81 0.00
CA SER A 27 -8.85 -15.13 -0.52
C SER A 27 -10.11 -15.79 -1.08
N ASP A 28 -11.23 -15.78 -0.34
CA ASP A 28 -12.50 -16.32 -0.80
C ASP A 28 -13.01 -15.62 -2.07
N LEU A 29 -12.91 -14.29 -2.12
CA LEU A 29 -13.28 -13.50 -3.30
C LEU A 29 -12.45 -13.91 -4.53
N LEU A 30 -11.13 -14.07 -4.36
CA LEU A 30 -10.20 -14.45 -5.43
C LEU A 30 -10.42 -15.90 -5.90
N PHE A 31 -10.54 -16.87 -4.99
CA PHE A 31 -10.77 -18.28 -5.35
C PHE A 31 -12.12 -18.50 -6.03
N ASN A 32 -13.13 -17.73 -5.64
CA ASN A 32 -14.44 -17.73 -6.29
C ASN A 32 -14.51 -16.88 -7.57
N LYS A 33 -13.39 -16.25 -7.97
CA LYS A 33 -13.28 -15.41 -9.18
C LYS A 33 -14.31 -14.28 -9.21
N MET A 34 -14.64 -13.74 -8.04
CA MET A 34 -15.59 -12.65 -7.91
C MET A 34 -14.91 -11.30 -8.19
N ASN A 35 -15.67 -10.34 -8.72
CA ASN A 35 -15.17 -9.01 -9.02
C ASN A 35 -15.48 -8.06 -7.86
N GLY A 36 -14.44 -7.53 -7.20
CA GLY A 36 -14.56 -6.53 -6.13
C GLY A 36 -14.78 -5.09 -6.64
N ILE A 37 -14.76 -4.87 -7.96
CA ILE A 37 -15.04 -3.57 -8.57
C ILE A 37 -16.54 -3.42 -8.80
N THR A 38 -17.10 -2.30 -8.33
CA THR A 38 -18.54 -2.03 -8.35
C THR A 38 -18.86 -0.64 -8.88
N ILE A 39 -20.05 -0.46 -9.44
CA ILE A 39 -20.60 0.85 -9.82
C ILE A 39 -21.79 1.13 -8.91
N ASP A 40 -21.53 1.86 -7.82
CA ASP A 40 -22.52 2.20 -6.81
C ASP A 40 -22.22 3.57 -6.21
N SER A 41 -23.09 4.04 -5.30
CA SER A 41 -23.05 5.39 -4.75
C SER A 41 -22.32 5.53 -3.41
N ARG A 42 -21.52 4.55 -2.96
CA ARG A 42 -20.84 4.58 -1.65
C ARG A 42 -19.77 5.66 -1.49
N ARG A 43 -19.28 6.25 -2.58
CA ARG A 43 -18.31 7.36 -2.56
C ARG A 43 -18.90 8.60 -3.21
N TRP A 44 -19.43 8.45 -4.42
CA TRP A 44 -20.14 9.49 -5.14
C TRP A 44 -21.22 8.88 -6.02
N LYS A 45 -22.17 9.69 -6.48
CA LYS A 45 -23.20 9.25 -7.42
C LYS A 45 -22.54 8.79 -8.75
N PRO A 46 -22.83 7.58 -9.26
CA PRO A 46 -22.30 7.14 -10.55
C PRO A 46 -22.50 8.17 -11.67
N ASN A 47 -21.52 8.33 -12.55
CA ASN A 47 -21.49 9.33 -13.63
C ASN A 47 -21.40 10.80 -13.18
N TYR A 48 -21.18 11.08 -11.89
CA TYR A 48 -20.81 12.43 -11.46
C TYR A 48 -19.47 12.84 -12.10
N LEU A 49 -19.41 14.05 -12.68
CA LEU A 49 -18.28 14.55 -13.47
C LEU A 49 -17.84 13.63 -14.65
N GLY A 50 -18.72 12.74 -15.15
CA GLY A 50 -18.37 11.79 -16.20
C GLY A 50 -17.60 10.55 -15.70
N ALA A 51 -17.50 10.36 -14.38
CA ALA A 51 -16.95 9.16 -13.76
C ALA A 51 -17.90 7.95 -13.90
N ILE A 52 -17.90 7.32 -15.07
CA ILE A 52 -18.74 6.14 -15.37
C ILE A 52 -18.12 4.81 -14.95
N ASN A 53 -16.81 4.78 -14.71
CA ASN A 53 -16.07 3.55 -14.48
C ASN A 53 -16.22 3.04 -13.05
N GLY A 54 -16.13 1.72 -12.87
CA GLY A 54 -16.21 1.10 -11.56
C GLY A 54 -15.01 1.44 -10.67
N THR A 55 -15.21 1.34 -9.36
CA THR A 55 -14.15 1.49 -8.36
C THR A 55 -14.18 0.32 -7.39
N GLY A 56 -13.01 -0.16 -6.97
CA GLY A 56 -12.90 -1.12 -5.88
C GLY A 56 -13.09 -0.41 -4.55
N LYS A 57 -14.12 -0.76 -3.79
CA LYS A 57 -14.49 -0.01 -2.57
C LYS A 57 -14.49 -0.90 -1.36
N ILE A 58 -13.88 -0.42 -0.29
CA ILE A 58 -14.00 -1.00 1.04
C ILE A 58 -15.45 -0.82 1.52
N LYS A 59 -16.02 -1.87 2.12
CA LYS A 59 -17.44 -1.91 2.54
C LYS A 59 -17.80 -0.75 3.46
N ASN A 60 -17.02 -0.52 4.50
CA ASN A 60 -17.27 0.53 5.51
C ASN A 60 -15.93 1.18 5.89
N ILE A 61 -15.76 2.48 5.60
CA ILE A 61 -14.54 3.24 5.96
C ILE A 61 -14.69 3.99 7.28
N GLU A 62 -15.93 4.28 7.70
CA GLU A 62 -16.22 5.17 8.83
C GLU A 62 -16.11 4.49 10.21
N LYS A 63 -15.87 3.17 10.25
CA LYS A 63 -15.78 2.41 11.51
C LYS A 63 -14.36 2.50 12.07
N PHE A 64 -14.25 2.83 13.35
CA PHE A 64 -12.98 2.83 14.08
C PHE A 64 -13.20 2.66 15.59
N ASP A 65 -12.47 1.75 16.22
CA ASP A 65 -12.53 1.55 17.68
C ASP A 65 -11.67 2.59 18.42
N SER A 66 -12.19 3.80 18.57
CA SER A 66 -11.47 4.87 19.27
C SER A 66 -11.17 4.57 20.74
N THR A 67 -11.95 3.69 21.38
CA THR A 67 -11.74 3.33 22.79
C THR A 67 -10.53 2.44 22.93
N PHE A 68 -10.39 1.42 22.08
CA PHE A 68 -9.21 0.56 22.06
C PHE A 68 -7.91 1.38 21.84
N PHE A 69 -7.93 2.31 20.88
CA PHE A 69 -6.78 3.15 20.56
C PHE A 69 -6.62 4.38 21.48
N SER A 70 -7.44 4.52 22.52
CA SER A 70 -7.40 5.65 23.46
C SER A 70 -7.43 7.03 22.79
N VAL A 71 -8.18 7.15 21.70
CA VAL A 71 -8.30 8.40 20.93
C VAL A 71 -9.48 9.22 21.45
N HIS A 72 -9.21 10.47 21.83
CA HIS A 72 -10.26 11.39 22.28
C HIS A 72 -11.34 11.60 21.18
N PRO A 73 -12.65 11.60 21.51
CA PRO A 73 -13.73 11.65 20.51
C PRO A 73 -13.63 12.82 19.51
N LYS A 74 -13.31 14.04 19.98
CA LYS A 74 -13.13 15.21 19.10
C LYS A 74 -12.01 15.04 18.08
N LEU A 75 -10.95 14.31 18.44
CA LEU A 75 -9.84 14.05 17.55
C LEU A 75 -10.22 12.93 16.56
N CYS A 76 -10.87 11.87 17.05
CA CYS A 76 -11.36 10.78 16.22
C CYS A 76 -12.25 11.27 15.05
N GLN A 77 -13.13 12.23 15.33
CA GLN A 77 -14.01 12.85 14.32
C GLN A 77 -13.27 13.54 13.16
N VAL A 78 -12.03 13.99 13.39
CA VAL A 78 -11.22 14.69 12.39
C VAL A 78 -10.03 13.86 11.93
N MET A 79 -9.91 12.60 12.36
CA MET A 79 -8.84 11.72 11.89
C MET A 79 -9.13 11.25 10.47
N ASP A 80 -8.11 11.31 9.62
CA ASP A 80 -8.10 10.70 8.29
C ASP A 80 -8.34 9.19 8.42
N ASP A 81 -9.24 8.66 7.59
CA ASP A 81 -9.58 7.25 7.57
C ASP A 81 -8.37 6.38 7.17
N LEU A 82 -7.44 6.88 6.35
CA LEU A 82 -6.18 6.18 6.09
C LEU A 82 -5.40 5.91 7.38
N THR A 83 -5.43 6.85 8.33
CA THR A 83 -4.76 6.70 9.64
C THR A 83 -5.51 5.69 10.51
N LYS A 84 -6.84 5.76 10.57
CA LYS A 84 -7.67 4.81 11.34
C LYS A 84 -7.47 3.37 10.85
N LEU A 85 -7.53 3.18 9.52
CA LEU A 85 -7.32 1.89 8.88
C LEU A 85 -5.90 1.36 9.14
N SER A 86 -4.89 2.22 9.01
CA SER A 86 -3.50 1.87 9.30
C SER A 86 -3.31 1.36 10.73
N LEU A 87 -3.96 1.99 11.71
CA LEU A 87 -3.89 1.56 13.10
C LEU A 87 -4.46 0.15 13.29
N GLU A 88 -5.69 -0.08 12.85
CA GLU A 88 -6.35 -1.38 13.00
C GLU A 88 -5.62 -2.51 12.28
N ARG A 89 -5.26 -2.29 11.00
CA ARG A 89 -4.55 -3.30 10.20
C ARG A 89 -3.17 -3.62 10.76
N SER A 90 -2.53 -2.66 11.45
CA SER A 90 -1.26 -2.93 12.13
C SER A 90 -1.43 -3.84 13.34
N ILE A 91 -2.49 -3.65 14.13
CA ILE A 91 -2.81 -4.54 15.26
C ILE A 91 -3.13 -5.95 14.75
N GLU A 92 -3.90 -6.07 13.67
CA GLU A 92 -4.17 -7.36 13.04
C GLU A 92 -2.90 -8.06 12.58
N ALA A 93 -1.97 -7.34 11.94
CA ALA A 93 -0.70 -7.91 11.50
C ALA A 93 0.15 -8.43 12.67
N ILE A 94 0.18 -7.70 13.80
CA ILE A 94 0.88 -8.13 15.02
C ILE A 94 0.26 -9.41 15.59
N ILE A 95 -1.07 -9.44 15.70
CA ILE A 95 -1.80 -10.60 16.20
C ILE A 95 -1.61 -11.81 15.29
N ASP A 96 -1.66 -11.61 13.97
CA ASP A 96 -1.44 -12.67 12.99
C ASP A 96 -0.03 -13.27 13.06
N ALA A 97 0.98 -12.46 13.42
CA ALA A 97 2.33 -12.92 13.72
C ALA A 97 2.45 -13.74 15.03
N GLY A 98 1.35 -13.91 15.77
CA GLY A 98 1.33 -14.63 17.05
C GLY A 98 1.90 -13.80 18.21
N LEU A 99 1.84 -12.47 18.11
CA LEU A 99 2.26 -11.53 19.13
C LEU A 99 1.06 -10.73 19.66
N SER A 100 1.22 -10.20 20.86
CA SER A 100 0.34 -9.18 21.42
C SER A 100 0.92 -7.79 21.15
N PRO A 101 0.11 -6.73 21.04
CA PRO A 101 0.61 -5.36 20.96
C PRO A 101 1.54 -4.99 22.13
N SER A 102 1.31 -5.55 23.32
CA SER A 102 2.19 -5.37 24.49
C SER A 102 3.59 -5.94 24.32
N ASP A 103 3.79 -6.97 23.49
CA ASP A 103 5.12 -7.55 23.24
C ASP A 103 6.04 -6.56 22.51
N LEU A 104 5.47 -5.57 21.81
CA LEU A 104 6.21 -4.54 21.08
C LEU A 104 6.46 -3.28 21.92
N TYR A 105 5.86 -3.16 23.11
CA TYR A 105 5.92 -1.94 23.91
C TYR A 105 7.37 -1.58 24.29
N GLY A 106 7.81 -0.39 23.92
CA GLY A 106 9.18 0.10 24.17
C GLY A 106 10.24 -0.48 23.21
N THR A 107 9.88 -1.40 22.32
CA THR A 107 10.84 -2.02 21.39
C THR A 107 11.28 -1.04 20.31
N ASN A 108 12.47 -1.30 19.75
CA ASN A 108 13.01 -0.58 18.61
C ASN A 108 12.39 -1.08 17.29
N THR A 109 11.07 -1.11 17.23
CA THR A 109 10.30 -1.52 16.04
C THR A 109 10.11 -0.31 15.12
N GLY A 110 10.49 -0.45 13.86
CA GLY A 110 10.28 0.60 12.86
C GLY A 110 8.85 0.60 12.30
N VAL A 111 8.36 1.77 11.92
CA VAL A 111 7.05 1.94 11.28
C VAL A 111 7.21 2.69 9.97
N PHE A 112 6.78 2.05 8.87
CA PHE A 112 6.90 2.56 7.51
C PHE A 112 5.54 2.50 6.82
N MET A 113 4.81 3.61 6.83
CA MET A 113 3.47 3.70 6.23
C MET A 113 3.52 4.48 4.93
N GLY A 114 2.91 3.95 3.89
CA GLY A 114 2.82 4.57 2.57
C GLY A 114 1.38 4.92 2.22
N SER A 115 1.19 6.06 1.57
CA SER A 115 -0.05 6.34 0.84
C SER A 115 0.30 7.18 -0.37
N TYR A 116 -0.33 6.91 -1.52
CA TYR A 116 -0.10 7.73 -2.71
C TYR A 116 -0.67 9.14 -2.48
N ILE A 117 -1.95 9.21 -2.19
CA ILE A 117 -2.67 10.46 -1.95
C ILE A 117 -3.49 10.29 -0.67
N SER A 118 -3.38 11.25 0.24
CA SER A 118 -4.44 11.49 1.24
C SER A 118 -5.34 12.59 0.69
N GLU A 119 -6.50 12.18 0.19
CA GLU A 119 -7.49 13.11 -0.35
C GLU A 119 -8.06 14.00 0.77
N ALA A 120 -8.18 13.44 1.98
CA ALA A 120 -8.55 14.16 3.19
C ALA A 120 -7.52 15.24 3.60
N GLU A 121 -6.21 14.95 3.52
CA GLU A 121 -5.14 15.94 3.76
C GLU A 121 -5.17 17.07 2.72
N MET A 122 -5.50 16.78 1.46
CA MET A 122 -5.67 17.84 0.45
C MET A 122 -6.92 18.69 0.70
N ALA A 123 -8.04 18.06 1.07
CA ALA A 123 -9.32 18.72 1.26
C ALA A 123 -9.31 19.70 2.46
N ILE A 124 -8.59 19.38 3.54
CA ILE A 124 -8.61 20.19 4.76
C ILE A 124 -8.02 21.59 4.54
N LEU A 125 -7.04 21.75 3.65
CA LEU A 125 -6.41 23.05 3.35
C LEU A 125 -7.38 24.03 2.67
N ALA A 126 -8.40 23.52 1.98
CA ALA A 126 -9.45 24.32 1.38
C ALA A 126 -10.61 24.64 2.36
N CYS A 127 -10.62 24.04 3.56
CA CYS A 127 -11.72 24.13 4.51
C CYS A 127 -11.51 25.27 5.52
N LEU A 128 -12.22 26.39 5.32
CA LEU A 128 -12.20 27.56 6.22
C LEU A 128 -12.76 27.30 7.64
N LYS A 129 -13.36 26.12 7.88
CA LYS A 129 -13.94 25.71 9.18
C LYS A 129 -13.08 24.69 9.94
N SER A 130 -11.84 24.46 9.51
CA SER A 130 -10.94 23.50 10.18
C SER A 130 -10.70 23.87 11.65
N THR A 131 -10.70 22.87 12.53
CA THR A 131 -10.33 23.04 13.95
C THR A 131 -8.82 22.90 14.15
N SER A 132 -8.30 23.28 15.33
CA SER A 132 -6.88 23.10 15.68
C SER A 132 -6.41 21.63 15.63
N PHE A 133 -7.31 20.67 15.87
CA PHE A 133 -7.00 19.25 15.78
C PHE A 133 -6.86 18.75 14.34
N SER A 134 -7.29 19.52 13.34
CA SER A 134 -7.35 19.03 11.95
C SER A 134 -5.98 18.69 11.40
N MET A 135 -4.92 19.44 11.76
CA MET A 135 -3.55 19.13 11.35
C MET A 135 -3.09 17.78 11.92
N LEU A 136 -3.35 17.51 13.21
CA LEU A 136 -3.06 16.23 13.84
C LEU A 136 -3.98 15.10 13.37
N GLY A 137 -5.16 15.42 12.85
CA GLY A 137 -6.13 14.46 12.35
C GLY A 137 -5.83 13.99 10.93
N HIS A 138 -5.44 14.92 10.05
CA HIS A 138 -5.37 14.69 8.61
C HIS A 138 -3.95 14.54 8.06
N SER A 139 -2.91 14.94 8.80
CA SER A 139 -1.55 14.86 8.26
C SER A 139 -1.17 13.41 7.94
N ARG A 140 -0.66 13.15 6.73
CA ARG A 140 -0.20 11.81 6.31
C ARG A 140 0.85 11.23 7.26
N THR A 141 1.67 12.08 7.87
CA THR A 141 2.64 11.73 8.91
C THR A 141 2.03 10.90 10.05
N MET A 142 0.75 11.12 10.35
CA MET A 142 0.04 10.46 11.43
C MET A 142 -0.25 8.99 11.16
N GLN A 143 -0.25 8.54 9.90
CA GLN A 143 -0.40 7.13 9.53
C GLN A 143 0.68 6.27 10.22
N ALA A 144 1.92 6.75 10.26
CA ALA A 144 3.03 6.10 10.97
C ALA A 144 3.14 6.56 12.43
N ASN A 145 3.17 7.87 12.68
CA ASN A 145 3.54 8.38 14.00
C ASN A 145 2.51 8.06 15.09
N ARG A 146 1.22 7.98 14.76
CA ARG A 146 0.22 7.57 15.76
C ARG A 146 0.37 6.12 16.15
N LEU A 147 0.72 5.26 15.20
CA LEU A 147 0.97 3.85 15.49
C LEU A 147 2.17 3.70 16.43
N SER A 148 3.28 4.36 16.11
CA SER A 148 4.47 4.41 16.98
C SER A 148 4.13 4.95 18.37
N PHE A 149 3.32 6.02 18.45
CA PHE A 149 2.89 6.60 19.72
C PHE A 149 2.03 5.63 20.55
N ILE A 150 1.00 5.02 19.95
CA ILE A 150 0.05 4.17 20.68
C ILE A 150 0.71 2.87 21.15
N LEU A 151 1.61 2.30 20.34
CA LEU A 151 2.35 1.09 20.69
C LEU A 151 3.63 1.37 21.50
N ASN A 152 3.94 2.64 21.79
CA ASN A 152 5.18 3.08 22.43
C ASN A 152 6.44 2.50 21.76
N LEU A 153 6.52 2.59 20.43
CA LEU A 153 7.67 2.11 19.67
C LEU A 153 8.76 3.18 19.67
N THR A 154 10.01 2.75 19.86
CA THR A 154 11.17 3.64 19.91
C THR A 154 11.96 3.67 18.60
N GLY A 155 11.55 2.85 17.63
CA GLY A 155 12.17 2.81 16.32
C GLY A 155 11.78 3.97 15.40
N PRO A 156 12.40 4.02 14.20
CA PRO A 156 12.08 5.02 13.19
C PRO A 156 10.61 4.97 12.79
N SER A 157 10.01 6.12 12.53
CA SER A 157 8.60 6.25 12.15
C SER A 157 8.46 7.20 10.97
N PHE A 158 8.06 6.67 9.81
CA PHE A 158 7.98 7.43 8.58
C PHE A 158 6.66 7.17 7.85
N ALA A 159 6.02 8.27 7.46
CA ALA A 159 5.05 8.24 6.37
C ALA A 159 5.76 8.67 5.08
N HIS A 160 5.53 7.96 3.97
CA HIS A 160 6.13 8.34 2.69
C HIS A 160 5.18 8.25 1.51
N ASP A 161 5.48 9.05 0.50
CA ASP A 161 4.79 9.07 -0.78
C ASP A 161 5.83 8.83 -1.89
N GLY A 162 5.70 7.68 -2.53
CA GLY A 162 6.45 7.31 -3.73
C GLY A 162 5.50 6.96 -4.86
N GLY A 163 4.28 7.46 -4.84
CA GLY A 163 3.24 7.01 -5.76
C GLY A 163 2.94 5.51 -5.63
N TRP A 164 2.84 4.85 -6.78
CA TRP A 164 2.47 3.43 -6.90
C TRP A 164 3.48 2.45 -6.30
N ILE A 165 4.71 2.90 -6.03
CA ILE A 165 5.81 2.07 -5.53
C ILE A 165 6.08 2.27 -4.04
N CYS A 166 5.21 2.99 -3.33
CA CYS A 166 5.46 3.33 -1.94
C CYS A 166 5.62 2.09 -1.04
N GLY A 167 4.83 1.04 -1.24
CA GLY A 167 5.01 -0.23 -0.52
C GLY A 167 6.40 -0.85 -0.71
N SER A 168 6.87 -0.96 -1.95
CA SER A 168 8.20 -1.52 -2.25
C SER A 168 9.34 -0.68 -1.67
N ASN A 169 9.25 0.64 -1.72
CA ASN A 169 10.25 1.53 -1.11
C ASN A 169 10.29 1.38 0.42
N SER A 170 9.14 1.23 1.07
CA SER A 170 9.07 0.96 2.52
C SER A 170 9.69 -0.40 2.85
N LEU A 171 9.43 -1.43 2.04
CA LEU A 171 10.03 -2.76 2.22
C LEU A 171 11.55 -2.74 2.07
N ILE A 172 12.09 -2.01 1.09
CA ILE A 172 13.55 -1.81 0.93
C ILE A 172 14.12 -1.26 2.22
N LYS A 173 13.56 -0.15 2.71
CA LYS A 173 14.10 0.53 3.88
C LYS A 173 14.00 -0.32 5.15
N ALA A 174 12.87 -0.99 5.36
CA ALA A 174 12.66 -1.85 6.51
C ALA A 174 13.62 -3.06 6.47
N LYS A 175 13.76 -3.72 5.32
CA LYS A 175 14.69 -4.86 5.14
C LYS A 175 16.13 -4.44 5.43
N GLU A 176 16.61 -3.33 4.83
CA GLU A 176 17.96 -2.82 5.08
C GLU A 176 18.21 -2.56 6.57
N MET A 177 17.26 -1.92 7.26
CA MET A 177 17.40 -1.58 8.68
C MET A 177 17.35 -2.81 9.58
N LEU A 178 16.52 -3.81 9.25
CA LEU A 178 16.48 -5.09 9.97
C LEU A 178 17.77 -5.89 9.80
N GLU A 179 18.26 -5.99 8.56
CA GLU A 179 19.49 -6.71 8.24
C GLU A 179 20.74 -6.06 8.87
N CYS A 180 20.74 -4.74 9.01
CA CYS A 180 21.82 -4.02 9.70
C CYS A 180 21.67 -4.02 11.23
N GLY A 181 20.61 -4.63 11.78
CA GLY A 181 20.32 -4.62 13.22
C GLY A 181 19.94 -3.25 13.79
N LEU A 182 19.59 -2.28 12.93
CA LEU A 182 19.19 -0.92 13.36
C LEU A 182 17.79 -0.90 13.98
N ILE A 183 16.95 -1.88 13.65
CA ILE A 183 15.61 -2.10 14.22
C ILE A 183 15.41 -3.58 14.54
N SER A 184 14.54 -3.88 15.51
CA SER A 184 14.25 -5.26 15.92
C SER A 184 13.16 -5.92 15.07
N SER A 185 12.15 -5.15 14.68
CA SER A 185 11.08 -5.59 13.79
C SER A 185 10.55 -4.38 13.00
N ALA A 186 9.66 -4.59 12.03
CA ALA A 186 9.07 -3.49 11.29
C ALA A 186 7.59 -3.72 10.97
N LEU A 187 6.80 -2.65 11.07
CA LEU A 187 5.47 -2.55 10.46
C LEU A 187 5.63 -1.81 9.14
N VAL A 188 5.27 -2.46 8.04
CA VAL A 188 5.34 -1.89 6.69
C VAL A 188 3.95 -1.94 6.09
N GLY A 189 3.34 -0.77 5.86
CA GLY A 189 1.97 -0.70 5.40
C GLY A 189 1.75 0.27 4.26
N VAL A 190 0.66 0.05 3.53
CA VAL A 190 0.19 0.94 2.46
C VAL A 190 -1.32 1.10 2.57
N ALA A 191 -1.81 2.33 2.47
CA ALA A 191 -3.23 2.61 2.45
C ALA A 191 -3.58 3.54 1.28
N ASN A 192 -4.71 3.27 0.62
CA ASN A 192 -5.28 4.10 -0.43
C ASN A 192 -6.80 4.09 -0.32
N LEU A 193 -7.39 5.28 -0.38
CA LEU A 193 -8.84 5.49 -0.48
C LEU A 193 -9.18 6.22 -1.78
N VAL A 194 -10.45 6.15 -2.19
CA VAL A 194 -10.95 6.72 -3.44
C VAL A 194 -12.22 7.48 -3.08
N GLU A 195 -12.05 8.69 -2.55
CA GLU A 195 -13.10 9.44 -1.86
C GLU A 195 -13.71 10.54 -2.74
N GLN A 196 -12.86 11.23 -3.50
CA GLN A 196 -13.18 12.43 -4.26
C GLN A 196 -13.29 12.11 -5.76
N PRO A 197 -14.46 12.35 -6.39
CA PRO A 197 -14.64 12.16 -7.83
C PRO A 197 -13.79 13.12 -8.68
N GLU A 198 -13.34 14.24 -8.15
CA GLU A 198 -12.44 15.17 -8.83
C GLU A 198 -11.08 14.51 -9.14
N ILE A 199 -10.55 13.72 -8.21
CA ILE A 199 -9.31 12.95 -8.43
C ILE A 199 -9.53 11.88 -9.49
N GLN A 200 -10.71 11.24 -9.49
CA GLN A 200 -11.10 10.30 -10.55
C GLN A 200 -11.09 10.99 -11.92
N PHE A 201 -11.70 12.18 -12.03
CA PHE A 201 -11.76 12.98 -13.26
C PHE A 201 -10.35 13.34 -13.76
N LEU A 202 -9.43 13.73 -12.88
CA LEU A 202 -8.04 14.01 -13.25
C LEU A 202 -7.35 12.76 -13.85
N HIS A 203 -7.55 11.58 -13.26
CA HIS A 203 -7.02 10.33 -13.82
C HIS A 203 -7.67 9.95 -15.16
N GLN A 204 -8.96 10.27 -15.37
CA GLN A 204 -9.61 10.11 -16.68
C GLN A 204 -8.96 11.01 -17.73
N GLY A 205 -8.64 12.26 -17.38
CA GLY A 205 -7.93 13.20 -18.25
C GLY A 205 -6.55 12.71 -18.71
N LEU A 206 -5.91 11.83 -17.92
CA LEU A 206 -4.65 11.17 -18.29
C LEU A 206 -4.82 9.95 -19.21
N ASN A 207 -6.07 9.59 -19.58
CA ASN A 207 -6.41 8.39 -20.36
C ASN A 207 -5.84 7.09 -19.77
N ARG A 208 -5.84 6.96 -18.43
CA ARG A 208 -5.32 5.78 -17.72
C ARG A 208 -6.39 4.86 -17.16
N LEU A 209 -7.62 5.36 -17.03
CA LEU A 209 -8.73 4.61 -16.49
C LEU A 209 -9.54 3.94 -17.60
N ASN A 210 -9.92 2.68 -17.38
CA ASN A 210 -10.90 2.03 -18.24
C ASN A 210 -12.31 2.61 -18.02
N LYS A 211 -13.26 2.25 -18.90
CA LYS A 211 -14.64 2.74 -18.84
C LYS A 211 -15.62 1.82 -18.10
N ASN A 212 -15.19 0.60 -17.76
CA ASN A 212 -16.05 -0.45 -17.24
C ASN A 212 -15.76 -0.71 -15.75
N ALA A 213 -16.27 -1.81 -15.21
CA ALA A 213 -15.99 -2.27 -13.86
C ALA A 213 -14.92 -3.38 -13.83
N GLN A 214 -14.03 -3.45 -14.83
CA GLN A 214 -13.05 -4.54 -14.89
C GLN A 214 -11.75 -4.07 -15.55
N THR A 215 -10.66 -4.14 -14.78
CA THR A 215 -9.30 -4.09 -15.32
C THR A 215 -9.02 -5.39 -16.07
N LYS A 216 -8.50 -5.30 -17.29
CA LYS A 216 -8.23 -6.44 -18.17
C LYS A 216 -6.73 -6.64 -18.36
N PRO A 217 -5.99 -7.14 -17.35
CA PRO A 217 -4.56 -7.34 -17.47
C PRO A 217 -4.25 -8.27 -18.66
N PHE A 218 -3.25 -7.91 -19.45
CA PHE A 218 -2.73 -8.70 -20.58
C PHE A 218 -3.72 -8.97 -21.74
N SER A 219 -4.93 -8.40 -21.70
CA SER A 219 -5.90 -8.57 -22.78
C SER A 219 -5.60 -7.65 -23.98
N ALA A 220 -5.90 -8.11 -25.19
CA ALA A 220 -5.79 -7.29 -26.41
C ALA A 220 -6.73 -6.07 -26.40
N ASP A 221 -7.86 -6.17 -25.68
CA ASP A 221 -8.86 -5.13 -25.51
C ASP A 221 -8.71 -4.33 -24.20
N ALA A 222 -7.55 -4.42 -23.53
CA ALA A 222 -7.26 -3.65 -22.32
C ALA A 222 -7.29 -2.14 -22.57
N ASP A 223 -7.95 -1.38 -21.71
CA ASP A 223 -8.24 0.04 -21.91
C ASP A 223 -7.92 0.90 -20.67
N GLY A 224 -7.08 0.38 -19.76
CA GLY A 224 -6.70 1.01 -18.50
C GLY A 224 -7.15 0.22 -17.26
N TYR A 225 -7.01 0.85 -16.09
CA TYR A 225 -7.34 0.24 -14.80
C TYR A 225 -8.54 0.92 -14.11
N ASN A 226 -9.10 0.23 -13.11
CA ASN A 226 -10.01 0.81 -12.12
C ASN A 226 -9.25 1.21 -10.86
N ARG A 227 -9.49 2.42 -10.35
CA ARG A 227 -9.00 2.83 -9.02
C ARG A 227 -9.67 1.99 -7.95
N SER A 228 -8.91 1.61 -6.94
CA SER A 228 -9.38 0.75 -5.86
C SER A 228 -8.83 1.19 -4.52
N GLU A 229 -9.60 0.92 -3.49
CA GLU A 229 -9.26 1.17 -2.10
C GLU A 229 -8.66 -0.08 -1.47
N ALA A 230 -7.64 0.10 -0.64
CA ALA A 230 -7.09 -0.97 0.17
C ALA A 230 -6.27 -0.39 1.32
N CYS A 231 -6.16 -1.14 2.41
CA CYS A 231 -5.14 -0.94 3.42
C CYS A 231 -4.49 -2.30 3.70
N ILE A 232 -3.17 -2.39 3.62
CA ILE A 232 -2.42 -3.61 3.91
C ILE A 232 -1.23 -3.26 4.79
N VAL A 233 -0.96 -4.10 5.80
CA VAL A 233 0.18 -3.97 6.69
C VAL A 233 0.84 -5.32 6.84
N PHE A 234 2.15 -5.34 6.65
CA PHE A 234 3.02 -6.47 6.94
C PHE A 234 3.78 -6.22 8.22
N TYR A 235 3.88 -7.25 9.05
CA TYR A 235 4.83 -7.30 10.14
C TYR A 235 6.05 -8.11 9.69
N LEU A 236 7.22 -7.49 9.77
CA LEU A 236 8.49 -8.06 9.36
C LEU A 236 9.34 -8.35 10.59
N GLN A 237 9.92 -9.54 10.61
CA GLN A 237 10.84 -9.98 11.64
C GLN A 237 12.06 -10.64 11.02
N ARG A 238 13.11 -10.77 11.81
CA ARG A 238 14.17 -11.74 11.53
C ARG A 238 13.62 -13.16 11.68
N ALA A 239 14.04 -14.06 10.79
CA ALA A 239 13.54 -15.43 10.74
C ALA A 239 13.73 -16.18 12.07
N SER A 240 14.80 -15.90 12.82
CA SER A 240 15.07 -16.55 14.12
C SER A 240 14.10 -16.13 15.23
N GLU A 241 13.45 -14.97 15.09
CA GLU A 241 12.55 -14.38 16.09
C GLU A 241 11.07 -14.60 15.73
N ALA A 242 10.79 -15.02 14.50
CA ALA A 242 9.44 -15.13 13.97
C ALA A 242 8.77 -16.44 14.42
N LYS A 243 7.56 -16.33 14.99
CA LYS A 243 6.73 -17.50 15.34
C LYS A 243 6.01 -18.09 14.11
N ARG A 244 5.91 -17.30 13.04
CA ARG A 244 5.25 -17.61 11.77
C ARG A 244 6.05 -16.96 10.64
N SER A 245 6.05 -17.58 9.47
CA SER A 245 6.55 -16.97 8.23
C SER A 245 5.60 -17.30 7.08
N TYR A 246 5.16 -16.28 6.35
CA TYR A 246 4.45 -16.41 5.07
C TYR A 246 5.43 -16.48 3.89
N GLY A 247 6.65 -16.01 4.08
CA GLY A 247 7.68 -15.98 3.05
C GLY A 247 8.87 -15.15 3.48
N THR A 248 10.02 -15.45 2.89
CA THR A 248 11.28 -14.73 3.09
C THR A 248 11.44 -13.65 2.02
N LEU A 249 11.75 -12.43 2.45
CA LEU A 249 12.10 -11.33 1.55
C LEU A 249 13.55 -11.49 1.08
N LEU A 250 13.75 -12.22 -0.02
CA LEU A 250 15.09 -12.46 -0.57
C LEU A 250 15.74 -11.15 -1.05
N ASN A 251 15.05 -10.40 -1.90
CA ASN A 251 15.49 -9.08 -2.35
C ASN A 251 14.28 -8.17 -2.66
N VAL A 252 14.47 -6.86 -2.51
CA VAL A 252 13.52 -5.84 -2.94
C VAL A 252 14.31 -4.76 -3.63
N LYS A 253 13.93 -4.41 -4.86
CA LYS A 253 14.68 -3.46 -5.68
C LYS A 253 13.76 -2.42 -6.30
N SER A 254 14.25 -1.18 -6.32
CA SER A 254 13.57 -0.03 -6.93
C SER A 254 14.60 0.77 -7.72
N MET A 255 14.19 1.28 -8.88
CA MET A 255 15.06 2.06 -9.77
C MET A 255 14.25 3.12 -10.49
N HIS A 256 14.76 4.35 -10.52
CA HIS A 256 14.22 5.40 -11.38
C HIS A 256 14.89 5.34 -12.75
N PHE A 257 14.11 5.17 -13.80
CA PHE A 257 14.65 4.91 -15.14
C PHE A 257 15.27 6.12 -15.84
N GLY A 258 14.93 7.34 -15.41
CA GLY A 258 15.59 8.56 -15.87
C GLY A 258 15.62 8.71 -17.40
N ASN A 259 14.56 9.25 -18.00
CA ASN A 259 14.51 9.49 -19.44
C ASN A 259 13.94 10.88 -19.73
N HIS A 260 14.80 11.90 -19.64
CA HIS A 260 14.38 13.29 -19.87
C HIS A 260 13.86 13.54 -21.30
N SER A 261 14.41 12.82 -22.28
CA SER A 261 13.99 12.88 -23.68
C SER A 261 12.69 12.12 -23.98
N GLY A 262 12.25 11.24 -23.07
CA GLY A 262 11.01 10.48 -23.20
C GLY A 262 9.82 11.17 -22.55
N HIS A 263 8.70 10.44 -22.46
CA HIS A 263 7.55 10.88 -21.67
C HIS A 263 7.59 10.28 -20.27
N LEU A 264 7.29 11.10 -19.25
CA LEU A 264 7.32 10.71 -17.83
C LEU A 264 6.48 9.45 -17.53
N LEU A 265 5.40 9.24 -18.28
CA LEU A 265 4.45 8.14 -18.07
C LEU A 265 4.65 6.97 -19.05
N ASN A 266 5.79 6.91 -19.73
CA ASN A 266 6.16 5.79 -20.59
C ASN A 266 6.87 4.70 -19.80
N HIS A 267 6.62 3.46 -20.21
CA HIS A 267 7.17 2.26 -19.61
C HIS A 267 8.05 1.57 -20.65
N ASP A 268 9.34 1.40 -20.37
CA ASP A 268 10.29 0.69 -21.23
C ASP A 268 10.61 -0.68 -20.64
N GLY A 269 10.26 -1.74 -21.39
CA GLY A 269 10.52 -3.13 -21.01
C GLY A 269 12.00 -3.44 -20.79
N LYS A 270 12.94 -2.72 -21.43
CA LYS A 270 14.39 -2.92 -21.23
C LYS A 270 14.80 -2.57 -19.81
N HIS A 271 14.27 -1.47 -19.26
CA HIS A 271 14.57 -1.07 -17.90
C HIS A 271 13.99 -2.04 -16.87
N PHE A 272 12.77 -2.53 -17.09
CA PHE A 272 12.18 -3.57 -16.23
C PHE A 272 12.97 -4.88 -16.29
N LYS A 273 13.44 -5.29 -17.48
CA LYS A 273 14.30 -6.46 -17.64
C LYS A 273 15.60 -6.29 -16.84
N SER A 274 16.26 -5.15 -16.93
CA SER A 274 17.49 -4.87 -16.15
C SER A 274 17.21 -4.92 -14.65
N LEU A 275 16.15 -4.26 -14.19
CA LEU A 275 15.73 -4.27 -12.78
C LEU A 275 15.56 -5.69 -12.24
N LEU A 276 14.86 -6.56 -13.00
CA LEU A 276 14.62 -7.95 -12.61
C LEU A 276 15.92 -8.76 -12.59
N LEU A 277 16.75 -8.67 -13.63
CA LEU A 277 18.03 -9.40 -13.69
C LEU A 277 18.97 -9.00 -12.56
N ASP A 278 19.05 -7.71 -12.24
CA ASP A 278 19.86 -7.25 -11.12
C ASP A 278 19.30 -7.73 -9.79
N SER A 279 17.97 -7.74 -9.63
CA SER A 279 17.32 -8.24 -8.42
C SER A 279 17.60 -9.73 -8.19
N TYR A 280 17.49 -10.56 -9.23
CA TYR A 280 17.80 -11.99 -9.15
C TYR A 280 19.28 -12.24 -8.83
N LYS A 281 20.17 -11.46 -9.43
CA LYS A 281 21.61 -11.54 -9.17
C LYS A 281 21.95 -11.20 -7.72
N GLU A 282 21.38 -10.12 -7.18
CA GLU A 282 21.57 -9.71 -5.78
C GLU A 282 20.98 -10.72 -4.79
N ALA A 283 19.86 -11.34 -5.15
CA ALA A 283 19.25 -12.41 -4.37
C ALA A 283 19.98 -13.77 -4.51
N ASN A 284 20.92 -13.89 -5.44
CA ASN A 284 21.55 -15.15 -5.85
C ASN A 284 20.51 -16.24 -6.24
N ILE A 285 19.51 -15.86 -7.01
CA ILE A 285 18.44 -16.75 -7.51
C ILE A 285 18.58 -16.95 -9.01
N ASP A 286 18.45 -18.20 -9.47
CA ASP A 286 18.31 -18.51 -10.89
C ASP A 286 16.89 -18.14 -11.35
N PRO A 287 16.72 -17.24 -12.33
CA PRO A 287 15.41 -16.90 -12.86
C PRO A 287 14.58 -18.12 -13.33
N ALA A 288 15.23 -19.22 -13.69
CA ALA A 288 14.56 -20.45 -14.10
C ALA A 288 13.82 -21.17 -12.95
N THR A 289 14.10 -20.85 -11.69
CA THR A 289 13.43 -21.42 -10.52
C THR A 289 12.22 -20.60 -10.05
N VAL A 290 11.84 -19.54 -10.78
CA VAL A 290 10.70 -18.69 -10.43
C VAL A 290 9.41 -19.33 -10.94
N ASP A 291 8.57 -19.80 -10.02
CA ASP A 291 7.29 -20.45 -10.37
C ASP A 291 6.20 -19.46 -10.79
N PHE A 292 6.23 -18.25 -10.23
CA PHE A 292 5.17 -17.27 -10.41
C PHE A 292 5.71 -15.83 -10.36
N ILE A 293 5.14 -14.96 -11.21
CA ILE A 293 5.43 -13.52 -11.24
C ILE A 293 4.10 -12.77 -11.14
N GLU A 294 3.88 -12.10 -10.01
CA GLU A 294 2.80 -11.12 -9.88
C GLU A 294 3.21 -9.81 -10.56
N ALA A 295 2.64 -9.52 -11.72
CA ALA A 295 2.96 -8.32 -12.49
C ALA A 295 2.02 -7.15 -12.13
N HIS A 296 2.47 -5.91 -12.38
CA HIS A 296 1.68 -4.70 -12.11
C HIS A 296 0.28 -4.70 -12.78
N GLY A 297 0.13 -5.37 -13.94
CA GLY A 297 -1.18 -5.74 -14.46
C GLY A 297 -2.16 -4.59 -14.75
N SER A 298 -1.70 -3.36 -14.94
CA SER A 298 -2.58 -2.17 -14.99
C SER A 298 -3.50 -2.09 -16.22
N GLY A 299 -3.35 -2.95 -17.21
CA GLY A 299 -4.18 -2.92 -18.43
C GLY A 299 -4.01 -1.64 -19.27
N ILE A 300 -3.01 -0.80 -18.96
CA ILE A 300 -2.70 0.40 -19.74
C ILE A 300 -2.03 -0.03 -21.05
N LYS A 301 -2.56 0.42 -22.19
CA LYS A 301 -1.87 0.25 -23.47
C LYS A 301 -0.62 1.13 -23.51
N VAL A 302 0.53 0.52 -23.78
CA VAL A 302 1.73 1.28 -24.15
C VAL A 302 1.46 1.86 -25.54
N ILE A 303 1.39 3.19 -25.64
CA ILE A 303 1.41 3.86 -26.93
C ILE A 303 2.85 3.77 -27.43
N LEU A 304 3.17 2.69 -28.12
CA LEU A 304 4.41 2.60 -28.88
C LEU A 304 4.28 3.58 -30.04
N ASN A 305 5.02 4.69 -29.99
CA ASN A 305 5.16 5.56 -31.15
C ASN A 305 5.72 4.69 -32.28
N LYS A 306 4.96 4.55 -33.37
CA LYS A 306 5.28 3.70 -34.54
C LYS A 306 6.53 4.13 -35.33
N ASN A 307 7.35 5.04 -34.81
CA ASN A 307 8.50 5.61 -35.51
C ASN A 307 9.87 5.19 -34.94
N GLU A 308 9.94 4.16 -34.08
CA GLU A 308 11.21 3.60 -33.57
C GLU A 308 11.41 2.13 -33.98
N TYR A 309 11.29 1.84 -35.27
CA TYR A 309 11.86 0.64 -35.91
C TYR A 309 12.67 1.04 -37.14
#